data_AF-K9GAF4-F1
#
_entry.id   AF-K9GAF4-F1
#
_cell.length_a   1.000
_cell.length_b   1.000
_cell.length_c   1.000
_cell.angle_alpha   90.00
_cell.angle_beta   90.00
_cell.angle_gamma   90.00
#
_symmetry.space_group_name_H-M   'P 1'
#
loop_
_entity.id
_entity.type
_entity.pdbx_description
1 polymer ?
#
loop_
_entity_poly.entity_id
_entity_poly.type
_entity_poly.pdbx_seq_one_letter_code
_entity_poly.pdbx_strand_id
1 'polypeptide(L)' 'MILSNTAPSGDCHPSIFGQLQTPVFLGDGAEDPKVSAGLGEKMTRVLSNGLGMDVTWKEYQGLGHWYRAEDEV' A
#
# COMPACT_ATOMS: atom_id res chain seq x y z
N MET A 1 17.86 29.71 -3.86
CA MET A 1 16.98 30.20 -2.80
C MET A 1 16.95 29.14 -1.72
N ILE A 2 17.48 29.45 -0.54
CA ILE A 2 17.50 28.55 0.60
C ILE A 2 16.11 28.63 1.24
N LEU A 3 15.36 27.53 1.23
CA LEU A 3 14.10 27.43 1.97
C LEU A 3 14.47 27.26 3.45
N SER A 4 14.29 28.33 4.21
CA SER A 4 14.39 28.37 5.66
C SER A 4 13.38 27.41 6.29
N ASN A 5 13.87 26.46 7.08
CA ASN A 5 13.04 25.54 7.86
C ASN A 5 12.60 26.22 9.16
N THR A 6 11.46 26.91 9.13
CA THR A 6 10.76 27.34 10.34
C THR A 6 9.89 26.18 10.82
N ALA A 7 10.16 25.65 12.01
CA ALA A 7 9.37 24.58 12.62
C ALA A 7 7.92 25.04 12.84
N PRO A 8 6.89 24.27 12.40
CA PRO A 8 5.52 24.60 12.75
C PRO A 8 5.22 24.12 14.17
N SER A 9 4.73 25.07 14.95
CA SER A 9 4.11 24.94 16.26
C SER A 9 3.00 23.88 16.27
N GLY A 10 3.12 22.93 17.21
CA GLY A 10 2.10 22.63 18.23
C GLY A 10 0.74 22.02 17.87
N ASP A 11 0.35 21.94 16.59
CA ASP A 11 -0.93 21.32 16.23
C ASP A 11 -0.70 19.87 15.81
N CYS A 12 -1.24 18.92 16.59
CA CYS A 12 -1.20 17.48 16.32
C CYS A 12 -2.18 17.12 15.18
N HIS A 13 -2.09 17.81 14.06
CA HIS A 13 -2.70 17.35 12.82
C HIS A 13 -1.77 16.24 12.31
N PRO A 14 -2.23 14.99 12.11
CA PRO A 14 -1.40 14.00 11.46
C PRO A 14 -0.99 14.61 10.14
N SER A 15 0.31 14.81 9.95
CA SER A 15 0.79 15.28 8.66
C SER A 15 0.31 14.24 7.64
N ILE A 16 -0.23 14.68 6.51
CA ILE A 16 -0.58 13.77 5.40
C ILE A 16 0.60 12.85 5.08
N PHE A 17 1.83 13.36 5.28
CA PHE A 17 3.07 12.62 5.14
C PHE A 17 3.26 11.47 6.15
N GLY A 18 2.68 11.54 7.35
CA GLY A 18 2.73 10.45 8.32
C GLY A 18 1.88 9.25 7.89
N GLN A 19 0.73 9.49 7.24
CA GLN A 19 -0.14 8.41 6.75
C GLN A 19 0.53 7.62 5.61
N LEU A 20 1.33 8.30 4.77
CA LEU A 20 2.08 7.68 3.67
C LEU A 20 3.30 6.86 4.12
N GLN A 21 3.68 6.92 5.41
CA GLN A 21 4.77 6.12 5.96
C GLN A 21 4.34 4.74 6.44
N THR A 22 3.04 4.47 6.52
CA THR A 22 2.53 3.15 6.94
C THR A 22 2.82 2.14 5.83
N PRO A 23 3.55 1.04 6.11
CA PRO A 23 3.76 -0.01 5.12
C PRO A 23 2.44 -0.63 4.69
N VAL A 24 2.29 -0.91 3.40
CA VAL A 24 1.07 -1.50 2.84
C VAL A 24 1.37 -2.92 2.36
N PHE A 25 0.56 -3.88 2.80
CA PHE A 25 0.54 -5.23 2.26
C PHE A 25 -0.68 -5.41 1.37
N LEU A 26 -0.46 -5.86 0.14
CA LEU A 26 -1.51 -6.21 -0.82
C LEU A 26 -1.37 -7.69 -1.20
N GLY A 27 -2.45 -8.44 -1.00
CA GLY A 27 -2.52 -9.86 -1.33
C GLY A 27 -3.73 -10.15 -2.22
N ASP A 28 -3.54 -10.93 -3.29
CA ASP A 28 -4.65 -11.34 -4.15
C ASP A 28 -4.48 -12.76 -4.73
N GLY A 29 -5.60 -13.45 -4.93
CA GLY A 29 -5.63 -14.77 -5.53
C GLY A 29 -5.42 -14.69 -7.05
N ALA A 30 -4.45 -15.44 -7.59
CA ALA A 30 -4.17 -15.47 -9.02
C ALA A 30 -5.38 -15.93 -9.86
N GLU A 31 -6.23 -16.77 -9.25
CA GLU A 31 -7.38 -17.39 -9.89
C GLU A 31 -8.71 -16.77 -9.41
N ASP A 32 -8.68 -15.56 -8.86
CA ASP A 32 -9.90 -14.85 -8.48
C ASP A 32 -10.75 -14.52 -9.73
N PRO A 33 -11.94 -15.14 -9.89
CA PRO A 33 -12.75 -14.94 -11.08
C PRO A 33 -13.54 -13.62 -11.06
N LYS A 34 -13.56 -12.90 -9.94
CA LYS A 34 -14.33 -11.67 -9.73
C LYS A 34 -13.46 -10.43 -9.79
N VAL A 35 -12.29 -10.47 -9.17
CA VAL A 35 -11.34 -9.36 -9.13
C VAL A 35 -10.00 -9.86 -9.65
N SER A 36 -9.50 -9.25 -10.72
CA SER A 36 -8.24 -9.68 -11.30
C SER A 36 -7.06 -9.25 -10.43
N ALA A 37 -6.14 -10.17 -10.14
CA ALA A 37 -4.84 -9.89 -9.50
C ALA A 37 -4.05 -8.77 -10.18
N GLY A 38 -4.24 -8.56 -11.49
CA GLY A 38 -3.64 -7.45 -12.22
C GLY A 38 -4.10 -6.06 -11.75
N LEU A 39 -5.24 -5.94 -11.06
CA LEU A 39 -5.64 -4.70 -10.40
C LEU A 39 -4.81 -4.44 -9.14
N GLY A 40 -4.55 -5.47 -8.32
CA GLY A 40 -3.66 -5.37 -7.16
C GLY A 40 -2.21 -5.04 -7.56
N GLU A 41 -1.71 -5.65 -8.63
CA GLU A 41 -0.39 -5.33 -9.19
C GLU A 41 -0.31 -3.86 -9.64
N LYS A 42 -1.34 -3.36 -10.34
CA LYS A 42 -1.41 -1.94 -10.74
C LYS A 42 -1.44 -1.00 -9.53
N MET A 43 -2.20 -1.35 -8.50
CA MET A 43 -2.27 -0.55 -7.28
C MET A 43 -0.92 -0.47 -6.57
N THR A 44 -0.16 -1.57 -6.57
CA THR A 44 1.21 -1.61 -6.02
C THR A 44 2.08 -0.53 -6.66
N ARG A 45 2.03 -0.40 -8.00
CA ARG A 45 2.80 0.63 -8.73
C ARG A 45 2.34 2.05 -8.41
N VAL A 46 1.05 2.27 -8.20
CA VAL A 46 0.50 3.58 -7.82
C VAL A 46 1.00 3.98 -6.43
N LEU A 47 0.93 3.07 -5.46
CA LEU A 47 1.36 3.32 -4.09
C LEU A 47 2.88 3.47 -3.98
N SER A 48 3.65 2.58 -4.62
CA SER A 48 5.11 2.61 -4.55
C SER A 48 5.67 3.78 -5.37
N ASN A 49 5.36 3.86 -6.66
CA ASN A 49 6.03 4.80 -7.57
C ASN A 49 5.36 6.17 -7.55
N GLY A 50 4.04 6.21 -7.34
CA GLY A 50 3.27 7.46 -7.32
C GLY A 50 3.32 8.17 -5.97
N LEU A 51 3.33 7.42 -4.86
CA LEU A 51 3.25 7.98 -3.50
C LEU A 51 4.51 7.73 -2.65
N GLY A 52 5.48 6.95 -3.14
CA GLY A 52 6.72 6.67 -2.42
C GLY A 52 6.53 5.79 -1.18
N MET A 53 5.46 4.99 -1.14
CA MET A 53 5.15 4.13 0.00
C MET A 53 5.96 2.82 -0.02
N ASP A 54 6.18 2.25 1.15
CA ASP A 54 6.66 0.87 1.29
C ASP A 54 5.49 -0.10 1.04
N VAL A 55 5.59 -0.89 -0.02
CA VAL A 55 4.50 -1.77 -0.47
C VAL A 55 5.02 -3.17 -0.73
N THR A 56 4.40 -4.16 -0.07
CA THR A 56 4.61 -5.57 -0.34
C THR A 56 3.42 -6.12 -1.14
N TRP A 57 3.71 -6.78 -2.26
CA TRP A 57 2.72 -7.47 -3.09
C TRP A 57 2.90 -8.99 -3.01
N LYS A 58 1.81 -9.72 -2.82
CA LYS A 58 1.79 -11.18 -2.84
C LYS A 58 0.62 -11.69 -3.67
N GLU A 59 0.94 -12.37 -4.75
CA GLU A 59 -0.04 -13.08 -5.55
C GLU A 59 -0.04 -14.57 -5.17
N TYR A 60 -1.21 -15.09 -4.78
CA TYR A 60 -1.34 -16.48 -4.35
C TYR A 60 -1.80 -17.36 -5.51
N GLN A 61 -0.89 -18.20 -5.98
CA GLN A 61 -1.17 -19.17 -7.04
C GLN A 61 -2.13 -20.25 -6.56
N GLY A 62 -3.06 -20.70 -7.42
CA GLY A 62 -4.03 -21.74 -7.07
C GLY A 62 -5.20 -21.28 -6.20
N LEU A 63 -5.29 -19.98 -5.90
CA LEU A 63 -6.23 -19.44 -4.93
C LEU A 63 -7.10 -18.36 -5.57
N GLY A 64 -8.38 -18.37 -5.21
CA GLY A 64 -9.40 -17.47 -5.75
C GLY A 64 -9.85 -16.41 -4.75
N HIS A 65 -11.03 -15.85 -5.01
CA HIS A 65 -11.63 -14.77 -4.22
C HIS A 65 -11.73 -15.13 -2.73
N TRP A 66 -11.35 -14.20 -1.86
CA TRP A 66 -11.47 -14.29 -0.39
C TRP A 66 -10.61 -15.39 0.24
N TYR A 67 -9.48 -15.71 -0.37
CA TYR A 67 -8.46 -16.50 0.30
C TYR A 67 -7.82 -15.71 1.46
N ARG A 68 -7.62 -16.39 2.59
CA ARG A 68 -6.80 -15.93 3.70
C ARG A 68 -5.75 -17.01 3.95
N ALA A 69 -4.47 -16.69 3.79
CA ALA A 69 -3.43 -17.62 4.20
C ALA A 69 -3.53 -17.82 5.72
N GLU A 70 -3.33 -19.06 6.21
CA GLU A 70 -3.47 -19.39 7.63
C GLU A 70 -2.58 -18.53 8.54
N ASP A 71 -1.45 -18.04 8.00
CA ASP A 71 -0.45 -17.22 8.70
C ASP A 71 -0.64 -15.70 8.52
N GLU A 72 -1.69 -15.25 7.83
CA GLU A 72 -1.93 -13.83 7.55
C GLU A 72 -3.15 -13.33 8.35
N VAL A 73 -2.89 -12.34 9.21
CA VAL A 73 -3.85 -11.84 10.22
C VAL A 73 -4.89 -10.92 9.61
#